data_AF-B3FR15-F1
#
_entry.id   AF-B3FR15-F1
#
_cell.length_a   1.000
_cell.length_b   1.000
_cell.length_c   1.000
_cell.angle_alpha   90.00
_cell.angle_beta   90.00
_cell.angle_gamma   90.00
#
_symmetry.space_group_name_H-M   'P 1'
#
loop_
_entity.id
_entity.type
_entity.pdbx_description
1 polymer ?
#
loop_
_entity_poly.entity_id
_entity_poly.type
_entity_poly.pdbx_seq_one_letter_code
_entity_poly.pdbx_strand_id
1 'polypeptide(L)'
;SKGRGYQGVVKRHGHAGGPGAHGSRFHRHPGSMGANSTPSRVFKGVKLPGRTGSQKTTVRNLKVVRINEEKNLLFVSGAVPGTANTVITIEKI
;
A
#
# COMPACT_ATOMS: atom_id res chain seq x y z
N SER A 1 -6.17 -6.87 -0.72
CA SER A 1 -4.95 -6.44 0.01
C SER A 1 -5.17 -6.44 1.52
N LYS A 2 -4.15 -6.77 2.33
CA LYS A 2 -4.25 -6.79 3.80
C LYS A 2 -4.54 -5.39 4.37
N GLY A 3 -5.52 -5.29 5.27
CA GLY A 3 -5.83 -4.07 6.00
C GLY A 3 -4.70 -3.69 6.96
N ARG A 4 -4.34 -2.40 7.00
CA ARG A 4 -3.29 -1.86 7.88
C ARG A 4 -3.78 -0.68 8.74
N GLY A 5 -5.08 -0.39 8.77
CA GLY A 5 -5.63 0.71 9.58
C GLY A 5 -5.19 2.10 9.09
N TYR A 6 -5.19 3.09 9.99
CA TYR A 6 -4.69 4.44 9.73
C TYR A 6 -3.16 4.45 9.78
N GLN A 7 -2.51 4.97 8.74
CA GLN A 7 -1.06 4.96 8.61
C GLN A 7 -0.52 6.36 8.33
N GLY A 8 0.64 6.66 8.93
CA GLY A 8 1.41 7.86 8.67
C GLY A 8 1.98 7.92 7.25
N VAL A 9 2.41 9.10 6.80
CA VAL A 9 2.87 9.32 5.42
C VAL A 9 4.07 8.47 5.01
N VAL A 10 5.01 8.24 5.93
CA VAL A 10 6.18 7.40 5.67
C VAL A 10 5.76 5.96 5.35
N LYS A 11 4.84 5.38 6.13
CA LYS A 11 4.41 3.99 5.91
C LYS A 11 3.42 3.85 4.75
N ARG A 12 2.55 4.84 4.56
CA ARG A 12 1.50 4.82 3.53
C ARG A 12 2.05 5.12 2.13
N HIS A 13 2.93 6.11 2.01
CA HIS A 13 3.38 6.68 0.74
C HIS A 13 4.88 6.57 0.49
N GLY A 14 5.65 6.06 1.45
CA GLY A 14 7.10 5.89 1.30
C GLY A 14 7.90 7.19 1.35
N HIS A 15 7.36 8.25 1.99
CA HIS A 15 8.13 9.48 2.19
C HIS A 15 9.38 9.23 3.03
N ALA A 16 10.47 9.92 2.70
CA ALA A 16 11.66 9.96 3.55
C ALA A 16 11.29 10.62 4.89
N GLY A 17 11.77 10.03 5.98
CA GLY A 17 11.73 10.71 7.28
C GLY A 17 12.74 11.86 7.33
N GLY A 18 12.58 12.75 8.29
CA GLY A 18 13.60 13.75 8.62
C GLY A 18 14.76 13.17 9.44
N PRO A 19 15.83 13.96 9.64
CA PRO A 19 16.99 13.55 10.42
C PRO A 19 16.62 13.14 11.84
N GLY A 20 17.34 12.14 12.37
CA GLY A 20 17.18 11.66 13.76
C GLY A 20 18.10 12.36 14.77
N ALA A 21 19.05 13.18 14.30
CA ALA A 21 20.05 13.86 15.13
C ALA A 21 20.17 15.36 14.77
N HIS A 22 21.17 16.03 15.34
CA HIS A 22 21.47 17.45 15.12
C HIS A 22 20.31 18.41 15.45
N GLY A 23 19.56 18.13 16.52
CA GLY A 23 18.50 19.02 17.02
C GLY A 23 17.23 19.04 16.15
N SER A 24 17.09 18.14 15.17
CA SER A 24 15.88 18.03 14.37
C SER A 24 14.66 17.73 15.24
N ARG A 25 13.59 18.49 15.05
CA ARG A 25 12.25 18.23 15.62
C ARG A 25 11.27 17.64 14.60
N PHE A 26 11.77 17.29 13.41
CA PHE A 26 10.98 16.75 12.32
C PHE A 26 11.49 15.35 11.97
N HIS A 27 10.65 14.33 12.19
CA HIS A 27 11.02 12.94 11.95
C HIS A 27 10.07 12.26 10.95
N ARG A 28 8.78 12.13 11.27
CA ARG A 28 7.84 11.33 10.45
C ARG A 28 6.60 12.10 10.01
N HIS A 29 6.61 13.42 10.20
CA HIS A 29 5.52 14.29 9.81
C HIS A 29 5.46 14.45 8.28
N PRO A 30 4.29 14.79 7.72
CA PRO A 30 4.22 15.30 6.35
C PRO A 30 5.07 16.57 6.22
N GLY A 31 5.81 16.68 5.12
CA GLY A 31 6.58 17.89 4.80
C GLY A 31 5.68 19.07 4.43
N SER A 32 6.24 20.05 3.70
CA SER A 32 5.45 21.19 3.22
C SER A 32 4.23 20.73 2.40
N MET A 33 3.10 21.39 2.62
CA MET A 33 1.80 21.07 2.01
C MET A 33 1.52 21.81 0.70
N GLY A 34 2.39 22.75 0.32
CA GLY A 34 2.19 23.57 -0.87
C GLY A 34 3.33 24.52 -1.15
N ALA A 35 3.17 25.29 -2.23
CA ALA A 35 4.02 26.43 -2.54
C ALA A 35 3.63 27.65 -1.68
N ASN A 36 4.37 28.75 -1.84
CA ASN A 36 4.15 30.02 -1.15
C ASN A 36 2.88 30.76 -1.68
N SER A 37 2.94 32.09 -1.83
CA SER A 37 1.78 32.97 -2.10
C SER A 37 0.93 32.59 -3.31
N THR A 38 1.52 32.01 -4.35
CA THR A 38 0.77 31.42 -5.46
C THR A 38 1.02 29.91 -5.43
N PRO A 39 -0.01 29.05 -5.30
CA PRO A 39 -1.45 29.27 -5.52
C PRO A 39 -2.31 29.52 -4.26
N SER A 40 -1.72 29.77 -3.08
CA SER A 40 -2.46 29.99 -1.80
C SER A 40 -3.47 28.89 -1.44
N ARG A 41 -3.27 27.65 -1.92
CA ARG A 41 -4.10 26.49 -1.57
C ARG A 41 -3.29 25.20 -1.65
N VAL A 42 -3.75 24.18 -0.92
CA VAL A 42 -3.24 22.81 -1.06
C VAL A 42 -3.89 22.15 -2.26
N PHE A 43 -3.09 21.56 -3.15
CA PHE A 43 -3.61 20.83 -4.31
C PHE A 43 -4.35 19.55 -3.90
N LYS A 44 -5.34 19.16 -4.70
CA LYS A 44 -5.99 17.86 -4.53
C LYS A 44 -5.00 16.73 -4.83
N GLY A 45 -5.09 15.63 -4.08
CA GLY A 45 -4.20 14.47 -4.26
C GLY A 45 -2.86 14.54 -3.52
N VAL A 46 -2.62 15.59 -2.73
CA VAL A 46 -1.45 15.63 -1.84
C VAL A 46 -1.47 14.41 -0.90
N LYS A 47 -0.33 13.73 -0.85
CA LYS A 47 -0.15 12.44 -0.16
C LYS A 47 -0.11 12.62 1.35
N LEU A 48 -1.26 12.44 1.98
CA LEU A 48 -1.47 12.62 3.42
C LEU A 48 -1.65 11.29 4.16
N PRO A 49 -1.51 11.28 5.51
CA PRO A 49 -1.76 10.08 6.30
C PRO A 49 -3.23 9.66 6.20
N GLY A 50 -3.52 8.37 6.43
CA GLY A 50 -4.87 7.86 6.30
C GLY A 50 -4.98 6.34 6.23
N ARG A 51 -6.21 5.86 5.99
CA ARG A 51 -6.50 4.42 5.90
C ARG A 51 -5.70 3.78 4.77
N THR A 52 -5.05 2.66 5.09
CA THR A 52 -4.18 1.92 4.18
C THR A 52 -4.57 0.44 4.14
N GLY A 53 -4.50 -0.15 2.93
CA GLY A 53 -4.94 -1.52 2.71
C GLY A 53 -6.45 -1.63 2.53
N SER A 54 -6.98 -2.85 2.61
CA SER A 54 -8.42 -3.16 2.40
C SER A 54 -8.97 -2.65 1.05
N GLN A 55 -8.12 -2.58 0.03
CA GLN A 55 -8.51 -2.23 -1.34
C GLN A 55 -8.41 -3.47 -2.24
N LYS A 56 -9.28 -3.52 -3.26
CA LYS A 56 -9.20 -4.53 -4.33
C LYS A 56 -7.89 -4.29 -5.10
N THR A 57 -7.07 -5.33 -5.20
CA THR A 57 -5.77 -5.28 -5.87
C THR A 57 -5.63 -6.54 -6.69
N THR A 58 -5.13 -6.41 -7.91
CA THR A 58 -4.88 -7.52 -8.81
C THR A 58 -3.38 -7.65 -9.01
N VAL A 59 -2.90 -8.89 -9.02
CA VAL A 59 -1.52 -9.23 -9.39
C VAL A 59 -1.62 -10.00 -10.70
N ARG A 60 -0.94 -9.52 -11.73
CA ARG A 60 -0.98 -10.08 -13.08
C ARG A 60 0.17 -11.05 -13.31
N ASN A 61 0.03 -11.91 -14.32
CA ASN A 61 1.08 -12.83 -14.81
C ASN A 61 1.57 -13.85 -13.77
N LEU A 62 0.69 -14.28 -12.86
CA LEU A 62 0.97 -15.39 -11.96
C LEU A 62 0.84 -16.72 -12.71
N LYS A 63 1.70 -17.69 -12.39
CA LYS A 63 1.68 -19.02 -12.99
C LYS A 63 1.05 -20.03 -12.05
N VAL A 64 0.19 -20.91 -12.57
CA VAL A 64 -0.28 -22.09 -11.85
C VAL A 64 0.81 -23.15 -11.91
N VAL A 65 1.25 -23.64 -10.76
CA VAL A 65 2.35 -24.61 -10.64
C VAL A 65 1.83 -26.03 -10.57
N ARG A 66 0.75 -26.24 -9.82
CA ARG A 66 0.15 -27.56 -9.59
C ARG A 66 -1.32 -27.42 -9.25
N ILE A 67 -2.09 -28.43 -9.65
CA ILE A 67 -3.49 -28.62 -9.25
C ILE A 67 -3.55 -29.97 -8.53
N ASN A 68 -4.20 -30.00 -7.37
CA ASN A 68 -4.55 -31.24 -6.66
C ASN A 68 -6.08 -31.31 -6.60
N GLU A 69 -6.66 -32.13 -7.46
CA GLU A 69 -8.10 -32.27 -7.61
C GLU A 69 -8.73 -33.01 -6.42
N GLU A 70 -8.05 -34.02 -5.86
CA GLU A 70 -8.53 -34.78 -4.69
C GLU A 70 -8.82 -33.88 -3.48
N LYS A 71 -7.96 -32.89 -3.26
CA LYS A 71 -8.05 -31.94 -2.13
C LYS A 71 -8.65 -30.60 -2.54
N ASN A 72 -9.02 -30.41 -3.80
CA ASN A 72 -9.44 -29.12 -4.39
C ASN A 72 -8.45 -27.98 -4.08
N LEU A 73 -7.15 -28.23 -4.22
CA LEU A 73 -6.10 -27.25 -3.96
C LEU A 73 -5.43 -26.76 -5.25
N LEU A 74 -5.21 -25.45 -5.33
CA LEU A 74 -4.53 -24.78 -6.42
C LEU A 74 -3.23 -24.13 -5.91
N PHE A 75 -2.11 -24.47 -6.54
CA PHE A 75 -0.80 -23.91 -6.20
C PHE A 75 -0.42 -22.85 -7.24
N VAL A 76 -0.18 -21.62 -6.77
CA VAL A 76 0.18 -20.46 -7.60
C VAL A 76 1.60 -20.00 -7.25
N SER A 77 2.42 -19.74 -8.26
CA SER A 77 3.76 -19.19 -8.10
C SER A 77 3.68 -17.68 -7.85
N GLY A 78 3.91 -17.26 -6.60
CA GLY A 78 3.99 -15.86 -6.21
C GLY A 78 3.06 -15.49 -5.06
N ALA A 79 2.99 -14.19 -4.76
CA ALA A 79 2.17 -13.67 -3.67
C ALA A 79 0.77 -13.24 -4.16
N VAL A 80 -0.26 -13.61 -3.41
CA VAL A 80 -1.66 -13.23 -3.67
C VAL A 80 -2.10 -12.15 -2.67
N PRO A 81 -2.82 -11.10 -3.10
CA PRO A 81 -3.12 -9.95 -2.24
C PRO A 81 -4.26 -10.21 -1.26
N GLY A 82 -3.95 -10.69 -0.06
CA GLY A 82 -4.96 -10.91 0.99
C GLY A 82 -4.33 -11.35 2.31
N THR A 83 -5.17 -11.69 3.28
CA THR A 83 -4.77 -12.53 4.43
C THR A 83 -5.20 -13.96 4.16
N ALA A 84 -4.78 -14.91 5.01
CA ALA A 84 -5.36 -16.24 5.01
C ALA A 84 -6.90 -16.14 5.08
N ASN A 85 -7.59 -17.07 4.43
CA ASN A 85 -9.05 -17.15 4.35
C ASN A 85 -9.73 -15.94 3.66
N THR A 86 -9.01 -15.19 2.83
CA THR A 86 -9.62 -14.14 1.98
C THR A 86 -10.17 -14.75 0.70
N VAL A 87 -11.36 -14.33 0.28
CA VAL A 87 -11.92 -14.69 -1.03
C VAL A 87 -11.09 -14.01 -2.13
N ILE A 88 -10.68 -14.80 -3.11
CA ILE A 88 -9.93 -14.33 -4.28
C ILE A 88 -10.65 -14.74 -5.56
N THR A 89 -10.53 -13.92 -6.58
CA THR A 89 -11.05 -14.20 -7.92
C THR A 89 -9.86 -14.46 -8.83
N ILE A 90 -9.90 -15.56 -9.57
CA ILE A 90 -8.89 -15.96 -10.54
C ILE A 90 -9.53 -15.85 -11.91
N GLU A 91 -8.95 -15.04 -12.78
CA GLU A 91 -9.42 -14.80 -14.14
C GLU A 91 -8.26 -15.04 -15.10
N LYS A 92 -8.55 -15.68 -16.24
CA LYS A 92 -7.61 -15.75 -17.35
C LYS A 92 -7.69 -14.42 -18.11
N ILE A 93 -6.58 -13.69 -18.12
CA ILE A 93 -6.39 -12.46 -18.89
C ILE A 93 -5.81 -12.83 -20.25
#